data_AF-A0A6I8PY32-F1
#
_entry.id   AF-A0A6I8PY32-F1
#
_cell.length_a   1.000
_cell.length_b   1.000
_cell.length_c   1.000
_cell.angle_alpha   90.00
_cell.angle_beta   90.00
_cell.angle_gamma   90.00
#
_symmetry.space_group_name_H-M   'P 1'
#
loop_
_entity.id
_entity.type
_entity.pdbx_description
1 polymer ?
#
loop_
_entity_poly.entity_id
_entity_poly.type
_entity_poly.pdbx_seq_one_letter_code
_entity_poly.pdbx_strand_id
1 'polypeptide(L)'
;FSASCRLNTECNHLIGLSAWTYHYNTEATTWDAARSWCQTHFIDLVAIQTKAENDYLNEIIPLNKYWAGIRKINDIWTRVTTNKAVTTEEENWAKGEPSNAGIVSEDCVEIYIKRSNDSGKWNNERCDTKKKIALCYQASCNTTSCSQHGDCEEATGNYSCICHPGFYGPKCENGWQIKCQESPPHGWMNCIHEFGDFRYNSTCNFTCTDGFLLNGSKSMFCNSSGNYSHRLPNCILISLKQCCPTSVVPRAGIFPTYVVEEGGRQLDSTAITCEPLQSPPHGWMNCIHEFGDFRYNSTCNFTCTDGFLLNGSKSMFCNSSGDWTQAVPTCAAVPCLPLDPPDHAQMNCSHPISTFSYKSTCEFVCASGFTLNGSQIIECTSTTEWDPPPPACQVFICTALSNSKPRTMNCFHPNGGFSYGSECRFDCTEGFVLKGTSTLTCISSGYWSDSVPSCEGQMLCRRSYVRVQHSAPPPSYIFKKTMPYLICQHFSDGNPFNQPEKKNNKGYNRALKLLIMYK
;
A
#
# COMPACT_ATOMS: atom_id res chain seq x y z
N PHE A 1 38.98 -36.03 32.47
CA PHE A 1 39.46 -36.70 31.25
C PHE A 1 38.25 -37.18 30.47
N SER A 2 38.12 -36.73 29.21
CA SER A 2 37.00 -37.07 28.33
C SER A 2 36.99 -38.55 27.97
N ALA A 3 35.85 -39.22 28.10
CA ALA A 3 35.60 -40.48 27.42
C ALA A 3 34.41 -40.31 26.48
N SER A 4 34.69 -40.45 25.20
CA SER A 4 33.71 -40.52 24.11
C SER A 4 33.28 -41.98 23.97
N CYS A 5 32.00 -42.28 24.15
CA CYS A 5 31.47 -43.61 23.82
C CYS A 5 31.03 -43.62 22.35
N ARG A 6 31.78 -44.35 21.52
CA ARG A 6 31.31 -44.82 20.21
C ARG A 6 30.78 -46.24 20.33
N LEU A 7 29.80 -46.52 19.48
CA LEU A 7 29.02 -47.74 19.32
C LEU A 7 29.81 -49.06 19.22
N ASN A 8 29.13 -50.12 19.65
CA ASN A 8 29.41 -51.56 19.49
C ASN A 8 30.53 -52.17 20.33
N THR A 9 30.19 -52.48 21.59
CA THR A 9 30.56 -53.71 22.29
C THR A 9 29.53 -53.98 23.38
N GLU A 10 29.22 -55.25 23.63
CA GLU A 10 28.27 -55.76 24.62
C GLU A 10 28.30 -54.94 25.93
N CYS A 11 27.20 -54.24 26.24
CA CYS A 11 26.92 -53.82 27.59
C CYS A 11 26.60 -55.08 28.39
N ASN A 12 27.65 -55.74 28.88
CA ASN A 12 27.52 -56.70 29.95
C ASN A 12 26.81 -55.98 31.10
N HIS A 13 25.60 -56.46 31.40
CA HIS A 13 24.84 -56.19 32.60
C HIS A 13 25.78 -56.16 33.82
N LEU A 14 26.21 -54.97 34.25
CA LEU A 14 26.78 -54.77 35.56
C LEU A 14 25.61 -54.68 36.54
N ILE A 15 25.04 -55.84 36.81
CA ILE A 15 24.11 -56.05 37.91
C ILE A 15 24.89 -55.82 39.20
N GLY A 16 24.49 -54.81 39.98
CA GLY A 16 24.86 -54.69 41.39
C GLY A 16 25.89 -53.62 41.70
N LEU A 17 25.50 -52.35 41.61
CA LEU A 17 26.05 -51.30 42.47
C LEU A 17 24.87 -50.65 43.19
N SER A 18 24.62 -51.07 44.42
CA SER A 18 23.60 -50.45 45.27
C SER A 18 24.09 -49.10 45.74
N ALA A 19 23.37 -48.08 45.34
CA ALA A 19 23.83 -46.71 45.42
C ALA A 19 22.97 -45.91 46.40
N TRP A 20 23.66 -45.21 47.30
CA TRP A 20 23.07 -44.62 48.50
C TRP A 20 23.93 -43.43 48.97
N THR A 21 23.34 -42.49 49.70
CA THR A 21 24.09 -41.53 50.52
C THR A 21 24.30 -42.10 51.92
N TYR A 22 25.47 -41.83 52.50
CA TYR A 22 25.88 -42.39 53.78
C TYR A 22 25.97 -41.30 54.86
N HIS A 23 25.44 -41.63 56.03
CA HIS A 23 25.39 -40.73 57.18
C HIS A 23 25.87 -41.48 58.41
N TYR A 24 26.43 -40.76 59.38
CA TYR A 24 26.83 -41.34 60.65
C TYR A 24 26.50 -40.40 61.80
N ASN A 25 26.23 -40.94 62.98
CA ASN A 25 26.05 -40.13 64.17
C ASN A 25 27.40 -39.80 64.82
N THR A 26 27.41 -38.89 65.78
CA THR A 26 28.63 -38.54 66.53
C THR A 26 28.81 -39.37 67.80
N GLU A 27 27.75 -40.06 68.25
CA GLU A 27 27.73 -40.79 69.52
C GLU A 27 27.82 -42.31 69.34
N ALA A 28 28.74 -42.94 70.08
CA ALA A 28 28.86 -44.39 70.08
C ALA A 28 27.75 -45.06 70.92
N THR A 29 26.97 -45.95 70.31
CA THR A 29 25.83 -46.65 70.93
C THR A 29 25.88 -48.16 70.70
N THR A 30 25.04 -48.93 71.40
CA THR A 30 24.89 -50.39 71.15
C THR A 30 24.30 -50.64 69.77
N TRP A 31 24.43 -51.86 69.24
CA TRP A 31 24.02 -52.15 67.87
C TRP A 31 22.52 -51.86 67.63
N ASP A 32 21.65 -52.28 68.55
CA ASP A 32 20.19 -52.04 68.43
C ASP A 32 19.82 -50.55 68.51
N ALA A 33 20.53 -49.78 69.35
CA ALA A 33 20.33 -48.34 69.46
C ALA A 33 20.83 -47.61 68.20
N ALA A 34 21.98 -48.02 67.65
CA ALA A 34 22.52 -47.51 66.41
C ALA A 34 21.56 -47.77 65.23
N ARG A 35 21.00 -48.98 65.16
CA ARG A 35 20.00 -49.34 64.15
C ARG A 35 18.74 -48.51 64.27
N SER A 36 18.19 -48.42 65.49
CA SER A 36 16.98 -47.63 65.75
C SER A 36 17.19 -46.16 65.36
N TRP A 37 18.37 -45.61 65.61
CA TRP A 37 18.73 -44.26 65.19
C TRP A 37 18.73 -44.11 63.66
N CYS A 38 19.36 -45.06 62.94
CA CYS A 38 19.34 -45.06 61.48
C CYS A 38 17.93 -45.18 60.90
N GLN A 39 17.08 -46.05 61.43
CA GLN A 39 15.69 -46.21 60.97
C GLN A 39 14.81 -44.99 61.27
N THR A 40 15.18 -44.19 62.27
CA THR A 40 14.45 -42.96 62.61
C THR A 40 14.81 -41.80 61.68
N HIS A 41 16.06 -41.71 61.23
CA HIS A 41 16.55 -40.53 60.48
C HIS A 41 16.84 -40.83 59.00
N PHE A 42 17.02 -42.10 58.64
CA PHE A 42 17.41 -42.58 57.32
C PHE A 42 16.68 -43.90 57.02
N ILE A 43 17.22 -44.76 56.14
CA ILE A 43 16.60 -46.06 55.82
C ILE A 43 16.96 -47.09 56.90
N ASP A 44 18.23 -47.45 57.03
CA ASP A 44 18.72 -48.41 58.04
C ASP A 44 20.26 -48.32 58.14
N LEU A 45 20.88 -49.21 58.93
CA LEU A 45 22.33 -49.41 58.96
C LEU A 45 22.85 -49.91 57.59
N VAL A 46 24.05 -49.47 57.23
CA VAL A 46 24.75 -49.90 56.02
C VAL A 46 25.08 -51.38 56.10
N ALA A 47 24.45 -52.18 55.24
CA ALA A 47 24.69 -53.62 55.19
C ALA A 47 25.81 -54.04 54.22
N ILE A 48 26.55 -53.10 53.60
CA ILE A 48 27.68 -53.27 52.65
C ILE A 48 27.48 -54.42 51.65
N GLN A 49 27.02 -54.08 50.46
CA GLN A 49 26.62 -55.06 49.45
C GLN A 49 27.76 -55.42 48.50
N THR A 50 28.72 -54.50 48.29
CA THR A 50 29.78 -54.69 47.30
C THR A 50 31.14 -54.21 47.81
N LYS A 51 32.22 -54.73 47.20
CA LYS A 51 33.58 -54.25 47.46
C LYS A 51 33.75 -52.77 47.10
N ALA A 52 33.10 -52.29 46.04
CA ALA A 52 33.18 -50.89 45.62
C ALA A 52 32.51 -49.92 46.61
N GLU A 53 31.35 -50.29 47.16
CA GLU A 53 30.70 -49.56 48.26
C GLU A 53 31.61 -49.49 49.48
N ASN A 54 32.27 -50.61 49.82
CA ASN A 54 33.19 -50.69 50.93
C ASN A 54 34.42 -49.78 50.75
N ASP A 55 35.02 -49.78 49.56
CA ASP A 55 36.17 -48.92 49.22
C ASP A 55 35.78 -47.43 49.29
N TYR A 56 34.59 -47.07 48.78
CA TYR A 56 34.05 -45.71 48.85
C TYR A 56 33.84 -45.23 50.28
N LEU A 57 33.15 -46.03 51.11
CA LEU A 57 32.95 -45.72 52.54
C LEU A 57 34.29 -45.51 53.26
N ASN A 58 35.27 -46.33 52.93
CA ASN A 58 36.61 -46.23 53.50
C ASN A 58 37.37 -44.96 53.07
N GLU A 59 36.99 -44.33 51.95
CA GLU A 59 37.54 -43.06 51.49
C GLU A 59 36.84 -41.86 52.15
N ILE A 60 35.51 -41.86 52.21
CA ILE A 60 34.72 -40.68 52.60
C ILE A 60 34.45 -40.55 54.11
N ILE A 61 34.39 -41.66 54.84
CA ILE A 61 34.05 -41.65 56.27
C ILE A 61 35.32 -41.41 57.13
N PRO A 62 35.24 -40.69 58.27
CA PRO A 62 36.40 -40.51 59.16
C PRO A 62 36.93 -41.83 59.75
N LEU A 63 38.19 -41.81 60.19
CA LEU A 63 38.82 -42.94 60.89
C LEU A 63 38.04 -43.27 62.18
N ASN A 64 37.31 -44.38 62.18
CA ASN A 64 36.65 -44.93 63.37
C ASN A 64 36.19 -46.38 63.14
N LYS A 65 35.55 -46.96 64.16
CA LYS A 65 34.84 -48.23 64.10
C LYS A 65 33.34 -47.95 64.04
N TYR A 66 32.66 -48.54 63.06
CA TYR A 66 31.25 -48.30 62.81
C TYR A 66 30.45 -49.60 62.88
N TRP A 67 29.21 -49.52 63.34
CA TRP A 67 28.28 -50.63 63.23
C TRP A 67 27.81 -50.79 61.78
N ALA A 68 27.81 -52.04 61.30
CA ALA A 68 27.25 -52.43 60.02
C ALA A 68 25.90 -53.15 60.21
N GLY A 69 25.04 -53.08 59.20
CA GLY A 69 23.72 -53.71 59.12
C GLY A 69 23.78 -55.22 58.85
N ILE A 70 24.74 -55.92 59.46
CA ILE A 70 24.92 -57.37 59.37
C ILE A 70 24.94 -57.91 60.80
N ARG A 71 24.16 -58.97 61.04
CA ARG A 71 24.16 -59.70 62.32
C ARG A 71 23.96 -61.19 62.12
N LYS A 72 24.32 -61.98 63.12
CA LYS A 72 24.09 -63.43 63.15
C LYS A 72 22.63 -63.71 63.53
N ILE A 73 21.94 -64.51 62.71
CA ILE A 73 20.58 -65.00 62.95
C ILE A 73 20.58 -66.50 62.65
N ASN A 74 20.23 -67.33 63.63
CA ASN A 74 20.27 -68.79 63.50
C ASN A 74 21.61 -69.31 62.96
N ASP A 75 22.73 -68.81 63.51
CA ASP A 75 24.10 -69.10 63.10
C ASP A 75 24.50 -68.66 61.67
N ILE A 76 23.67 -67.87 60.98
CA ILE A 76 23.95 -67.35 59.63
C ILE A 76 24.09 -65.83 59.67
N TRP A 77 25.16 -65.30 59.08
CA TRP A 77 25.34 -63.85 58.89
C TRP A 77 24.30 -63.32 57.90
N THR A 78 23.45 -62.42 58.38
CA THR A 78 22.27 -61.96 57.66
C THR A 78 22.25 -60.43 57.56
N ARG A 79 21.93 -59.93 56.37
CA ARG A 79 21.70 -58.51 56.11
C ARG A 79 20.36 -58.11 56.70
N VAL A 80 20.36 -57.15 57.61
CA VAL A 80 19.17 -56.85 58.43
C VAL A 80 18.07 -56.10 57.70
N THR A 81 18.39 -55.52 56.54
CA THR A 81 17.46 -54.78 55.68
C THR A 81 16.70 -55.69 54.72
N THR A 82 17.35 -56.72 54.20
CA THR A 82 16.77 -57.63 53.18
C THR A 82 16.44 -59.01 53.72
N ASN A 83 16.85 -59.32 54.96
CA ASN A 83 16.81 -60.67 55.55
C ASN A 83 17.47 -61.74 54.66
N LYS A 84 18.45 -61.34 53.84
CA LYS A 84 19.23 -62.25 52.99
C LYS A 84 20.51 -62.64 53.72
N ALA A 85 20.86 -63.93 53.62
CA ALA A 85 22.16 -64.42 54.06
C ALA A 85 23.27 -63.76 53.24
N VAL A 86 24.38 -63.43 53.90
CA VAL A 86 25.62 -63.00 53.24
C VAL A 86 26.28 -64.25 52.67
N THR A 87 26.64 -64.24 51.38
CA THR A 87 27.32 -65.39 50.76
C THR A 87 28.82 -65.36 51.04
N THR A 88 29.49 -66.50 50.90
CA THR A 88 30.94 -66.63 51.12
C THR A 88 31.79 -65.72 50.23
N GLU A 89 31.29 -65.36 49.04
CA GLU A 89 31.96 -64.45 48.10
C GLU A 89 31.78 -62.97 48.47
N GLU A 90 30.74 -62.66 49.24
CA GLU A 90 30.41 -61.31 49.71
C GLU A 90 31.04 -60.99 51.08
N GLU A 91 31.49 -62.02 51.81
CA GLU A 91 32.12 -61.86 53.11
C GLU A 91 33.44 -61.10 53.03
N ASN A 92 33.63 -60.13 53.92
CA ASN A 92 34.79 -59.24 53.91
C ASN A 92 35.49 -59.16 55.27
N TRP A 93 35.67 -60.31 55.93
CA TRP A 93 36.28 -60.43 57.26
C TRP A 93 37.74 -59.98 57.31
N ALA A 94 38.14 -59.42 58.45
CA ALA A 94 39.54 -59.14 58.76
C ALA A 94 40.31 -60.44 59.01
N LYS A 95 41.64 -60.37 58.97
CA LYS A 95 42.47 -61.55 59.19
C LYS A 95 42.25 -62.12 60.59
N GLY A 96 41.73 -63.35 60.67
CA GLY A 96 41.44 -64.04 61.93
C GLY A 96 39.98 -63.92 62.40
N GLU A 97 39.13 -63.23 61.64
CA GLU A 97 37.70 -63.08 61.90
C GLU A 97 36.85 -63.96 60.94
N PRO A 98 35.61 -64.34 61.33
CA PRO A 98 35.00 -64.08 62.62
C PRO A 98 35.62 -64.97 63.72
N SER A 99 36.02 -64.36 64.83
CA SER A 99 36.61 -65.08 65.95
C SER A 99 35.53 -65.69 66.84
N ASN A 100 35.70 -66.97 67.18
CA ASN A 100 34.85 -67.67 68.16
C ASN A 100 35.44 -67.49 69.57
N ALA A 101 35.65 -66.24 70.00
CA ALA A 101 36.50 -65.93 71.16
C ALA A 101 35.87 -66.23 72.53
N GLY A 102 34.66 -66.79 72.64
CA GLY A 102 34.17 -67.33 73.91
C GLY A 102 32.67 -67.58 74.01
N ILE A 103 32.26 -68.03 75.20
CA ILE A 103 30.92 -68.49 75.66
C ILE A 103 29.77 -67.48 75.43
N VAL A 104 30.06 -66.27 74.94
CA VAL A 104 29.11 -65.15 74.83
C VAL A 104 28.94 -64.79 73.35
N SER A 105 27.70 -64.60 72.89
CA SER A 105 27.46 -64.41 71.45
C SER A 105 27.95 -63.03 70.96
N GLU A 106 28.75 -63.06 69.89
CA GLU A 106 29.32 -61.91 69.20
C GLU A 106 28.62 -61.77 67.85
N ASP A 107 27.31 -61.50 67.92
CA ASP A 107 26.42 -61.62 66.78
C ASP A 107 26.32 -60.36 65.92
N CYS A 108 27.10 -59.30 66.20
CA CYS A 108 27.01 -58.03 65.47
C CYS A 108 28.32 -57.69 64.76
N VAL A 109 28.22 -57.04 63.60
CA VAL A 109 29.39 -56.73 62.76
C VAL A 109 29.79 -55.26 62.88
N GLU A 110 31.07 -55.02 63.18
CA GLU A 110 31.72 -53.72 62.97
C GLU A 110 32.56 -53.69 61.70
N ILE A 111 32.72 -52.49 61.13
CA ILE A 111 33.65 -52.23 60.03
C ILE A 111 34.80 -51.32 60.48
N TYR A 112 36.02 -51.65 60.01
CA TYR A 112 37.22 -50.84 60.18
C TYR A 112 37.37 -49.79 59.09
N ILE A 113 37.03 -48.53 59.37
CA ILE A 113 37.25 -47.44 58.41
C ILE A 113 38.63 -46.82 58.63
N LYS A 114 39.44 -46.72 57.57
CA LYS A 114 40.79 -46.12 57.52
C LYS A 114 41.82 -46.69 58.51
N ARG A 115 41.60 -47.90 59.02
CA ARG A 115 42.52 -48.57 59.97
C ARG A 115 43.86 -48.89 59.28
N SER A 116 44.96 -48.84 60.01
CA SER A 116 46.31 -49.10 59.48
C SER A 116 46.47 -50.49 58.86
N ASN A 117 45.82 -51.51 59.43
CA ASN A 117 45.72 -52.87 58.89
C ASN A 117 44.25 -53.26 58.75
N ASP A 118 43.94 -54.12 57.78
CA ASP A 118 42.58 -54.63 57.52
C ASP A 118 41.54 -53.51 57.35
N SER A 119 41.91 -52.40 56.68
CA SER A 119 40.99 -51.30 56.36
C SER A 119 39.86 -51.80 55.46
N GLY A 120 38.64 -51.36 55.74
CA GLY A 120 37.40 -51.80 55.10
C GLY A 120 36.97 -53.21 55.46
N LYS A 121 37.64 -53.92 56.38
CA LYS A 121 37.29 -55.29 56.76
C LYS A 121 36.34 -55.35 57.96
N TRP A 122 35.65 -56.48 58.08
CA TRP A 122 34.66 -56.74 59.12
C TRP A 122 35.26 -57.44 60.34
N ASN A 123 34.66 -57.18 61.50
CA ASN A 123 34.95 -57.85 62.77
C ASN A 123 33.65 -58.14 63.52
N ASN A 124 33.49 -59.34 64.08
CA ASN A 124 32.33 -59.69 64.90
C ASN A 124 32.53 -59.19 66.33
N GLU A 125 31.45 -58.77 66.96
CA GLU A 125 31.51 -58.11 68.25
C GLU A 125 30.16 -58.19 69.00
N ARG A 126 30.20 -57.97 70.33
CA ARG A 126 29.01 -58.05 71.18
C ARG A 126 28.06 -56.87 70.93
N CYS A 127 26.82 -57.19 70.58
CA CYS A 127 25.77 -56.21 70.27
C CYS A 127 25.44 -55.27 71.44
N ASP A 128 25.32 -55.82 72.65
CA ASP A 128 24.68 -55.13 73.79
C ASP A 128 25.65 -54.35 74.69
N THR A 129 26.93 -54.74 74.69
CA THR A 129 27.92 -54.19 75.64
C THR A 129 28.89 -53.23 74.98
N LYS A 130 29.10 -53.36 73.67
CA LYS A 130 30.05 -52.54 72.93
C LYS A 130 29.31 -51.36 72.31
N LYS A 131 29.99 -50.23 72.27
CA LYS A 131 29.46 -48.99 71.71
C LYS A 131 30.29 -48.57 70.51
N LYS A 132 29.62 -48.29 69.38
CA LYS A 132 30.24 -47.84 68.13
C LYS A 132 29.34 -46.83 67.43
N ILE A 133 29.90 -46.14 66.45
CA ILE A 133 29.18 -45.13 65.69
C ILE A 133 28.22 -45.83 64.71
N ALA A 134 27.00 -45.32 64.59
CA ALA A 134 26.02 -45.81 63.61
C ALA A 134 26.44 -45.32 62.21
N LEU A 135 26.50 -46.23 61.24
CA LEU A 135 26.68 -45.89 59.83
C LEU A 135 25.41 -46.25 59.07
N CYS A 136 24.68 -45.24 58.61
CA CYS A 136 23.36 -45.34 57.99
C CYS A 136 23.43 -45.01 56.50
N TYR A 137 22.40 -45.42 55.76
CA TYR A 137 22.24 -45.04 54.36
C TYR A 137 20.84 -44.49 54.04
N GLN A 138 20.75 -43.69 52.98
CA GLN A 138 19.51 -43.12 52.44
C GLN A 138 19.50 -43.20 50.90
N ALA A 139 18.31 -43.29 50.31
CA ALA A 139 18.10 -43.15 48.87
C ALA A 139 18.46 -41.72 48.42
N SER A 140 19.30 -41.60 47.39
CA SER A 140 19.66 -40.32 46.80
C SER A 140 18.59 -39.84 45.80
N CYS A 141 17.82 -40.77 45.24
CA CYS A 141 16.72 -40.50 44.33
C CYS A 141 15.45 -40.02 45.07
N ASN A 142 14.87 -38.94 44.55
CA ASN A 142 13.54 -38.45 44.88
C ASN A 142 12.73 -38.28 43.57
N THR A 143 11.41 -38.14 43.66
CA THR A 143 10.50 -37.94 42.52
C THR A 143 10.85 -36.71 41.68
N THR A 144 11.55 -35.73 42.24
CA THR A 144 12.00 -34.52 41.54
C THR A 144 13.48 -34.54 41.14
N SER A 145 14.24 -35.58 41.49
CA SER A 145 15.70 -35.64 41.24
C SER A 145 16.07 -35.48 39.77
N CYS A 146 15.24 -36.02 38.87
CA CYS A 146 15.42 -35.93 37.42
C CYS A 146 14.38 -35.04 36.75
N SER A 147 13.91 -34.00 37.45
CA SER A 147 12.95 -33.00 36.96
C SER A 147 11.63 -33.59 36.44
N GLN A 148 11.31 -34.84 36.81
CA GLN A 148 10.19 -35.65 36.26
C GLN A 148 10.31 -35.95 34.75
N HIS A 149 11.48 -35.70 34.14
CA HIS A 149 11.76 -35.91 32.72
C HIS A 149 12.81 -37.00 32.48
N GLY A 150 12.99 -37.88 33.45
CA GLY A 150 13.97 -38.95 33.40
C GLY A 150 13.79 -39.93 34.54
N ASP A 151 14.31 -41.12 34.34
CA ASP A 151 14.34 -42.16 35.36
C ASP A 151 15.56 -41.93 36.24
N CYS A 152 15.35 -41.89 37.57
CA CYS A 152 16.42 -41.70 38.53
C CYS A 152 17.06 -43.04 38.87
N GLU A 153 18.34 -43.16 38.60
CA GLU A 153 19.15 -44.30 38.97
C GLU A 153 20.13 -43.90 40.06
N GLU A 154 20.09 -44.62 41.18
CA GLU A 154 21.03 -44.41 42.26
C GLU A 154 22.49 -44.62 41.76
N ALA A 155 23.43 -43.75 42.15
CA ALA A 155 24.87 -43.89 41.90
C ALA A 155 25.73 -43.82 43.19
N THR A 156 26.98 -44.28 43.17
CA THR A 156 27.83 -44.25 44.39
C THR A 156 28.02 -42.82 44.90
N GLY A 157 27.44 -42.51 46.06
CA GLY A 157 27.51 -41.19 46.69
C GLY A 157 26.53 -40.14 46.15
N ASN A 158 25.65 -40.46 45.19
CA ASN A 158 24.64 -39.54 44.64
C ASN A 158 23.59 -40.31 43.79
N TYR A 159 22.85 -39.62 42.91
CA TYR A 159 22.06 -40.25 41.83
C TYR A 159 22.55 -39.78 40.45
N SER A 160 22.13 -40.54 39.43
CA SER A 160 22.23 -40.20 38.02
C SER A 160 20.85 -40.24 37.38
N CYS A 161 20.67 -39.54 36.27
CA CYS A 161 19.39 -39.48 35.57
C CYS A 161 19.53 -40.04 34.16
N ILE A 162 18.66 -40.98 33.80
CA ILE A 162 18.45 -41.41 32.41
C ILE A 162 17.29 -40.57 31.86
N CYS A 163 17.63 -39.55 31.06
CA CYS A 163 16.61 -38.64 30.53
C CYS A 163 15.70 -39.33 29.54
N HIS A 164 14.40 -39.06 29.67
CA HIS A 164 13.41 -39.44 28.68
C HIS A 164 13.71 -38.73 27.35
N PRO A 165 13.28 -39.30 26.20
CA PRO A 165 13.53 -38.69 24.90
C PRO A 165 13.09 -37.23 24.85
N GLY A 166 13.95 -36.33 24.36
CA GLY A 166 13.64 -34.89 24.29
C GLY A 166 14.23 -34.03 25.41
N PHE A 167 14.84 -34.64 26.44
CA PHE A 167 15.46 -33.94 27.57
C PHE A 167 16.95 -34.29 27.73
N TYR A 168 17.72 -33.35 28.27
CA TYR A 168 19.16 -33.49 28.52
C TYR A 168 19.61 -32.66 29.72
N GLY A 169 20.86 -32.88 30.13
CA GLY A 169 21.43 -32.28 31.34
C GLY A 169 21.52 -33.27 32.48
N PRO A 170 22.35 -32.99 33.50
CA PRO A 170 22.61 -33.90 34.63
C PRO A 170 21.36 -34.27 35.44
N LYS A 171 20.28 -33.47 35.38
CA LYS A 171 19.00 -33.71 36.06
C LYS A 171 17.82 -33.71 35.09
N CYS A 172 18.06 -33.88 33.79
CA CYS A 172 17.04 -33.80 32.73
C CYS A 172 16.24 -32.49 32.75
N GLU A 173 16.91 -31.41 33.18
CA GLU A 173 16.31 -30.11 33.40
C GLU A 173 16.16 -29.30 32.11
N ASN A 174 16.93 -29.64 31.07
CA ASN A 174 16.89 -28.96 29.79
C ASN A 174 16.09 -29.79 28.80
N GLY A 175 15.00 -29.21 28.27
CA GLY A 175 14.36 -29.75 27.08
C GLY A 175 15.10 -29.26 25.85
N TRP A 176 15.21 -30.09 24.81
CA TRP A 176 15.70 -29.60 23.54
C TRP A 176 14.78 -28.46 23.04
N GLN A 177 15.34 -27.28 22.78
CA GLN A 177 14.66 -26.20 22.06
C GLN A 177 15.09 -26.33 20.60
N ILE A 178 14.22 -26.87 19.74
CA ILE A 178 14.63 -27.16 18.36
C ILE A 178 13.64 -26.60 17.36
N LYS A 179 14.18 -25.81 16.41
CA LYS A 179 13.81 -25.46 15.00
C LYS A 179 12.35 -25.45 14.54
N CYS A 180 11.39 -25.79 15.39
CA CYS A 180 9.99 -25.96 15.07
C CYS A 180 9.24 -24.63 15.20
N GLN A 181 9.92 -23.50 15.06
CA GLN A 181 9.34 -22.16 15.19
C GLN A 181 9.02 -21.53 13.83
N GLU A 182 9.40 -22.17 12.71
CA GLU A 182 9.20 -21.61 11.38
C GLU A 182 7.74 -21.75 10.93
N SER A 183 7.07 -20.61 10.75
CA SER A 183 5.76 -20.53 10.09
C SER A 183 5.95 -20.58 8.57
N PRO A 184 5.05 -21.23 7.82
CA PRO A 184 5.11 -21.20 6.36
C PRO A 184 4.84 -19.78 5.83
N PRO A 185 5.50 -19.37 4.73
CA PRO A 185 5.14 -18.14 4.02
C PRO A 185 3.65 -18.17 3.63
N HIS A 186 2.94 -17.06 3.82
CA HIS A 186 1.50 -16.95 3.53
C HIS A 186 0.61 -17.92 4.34
N GLY A 187 1.07 -18.30 5.53
CA GLY A 187 0.29 -19.05 6.50
C GLY A 187 0.69 -18.74 7.93
N TRP A 188 -0.10 -19.26 8.86
CA TRP A 188 0.18 -19.22 10.28
C TRP A 188 0.01 -20.61 10.87
N MET A 189 0.61 -20.82 12.05
CA MET A 189 0.45 -22.05 12.81
C MET A 189 -0.06 -21.76 14.21
N ASN A 190 -0.85 -22.68 14.73
CA ASN A 190 -1.32 -22.69 16.10
C ASN A 190 -0.75 -23.93 16.80
N CYS A 191 0.06 -23.71 17.82
CA CYS A 191 0.79 -24.78 18.51
C CYS A 191 0.31 -24.97 19.95
N ILE A 192 0.40 -26.22 20.41
CA ILE A 192 0.15 -26.64 21.80
C ILE A 192 1.47 -27.16 22.36
N HIS A 193 1.83 -26.68 23.55
CA HIS A 193 3.14 -26.88 24.16
C HIS A 193 3.00 -27.54 25.54
N GLU A 194 3.03 -28.87 25.61
CA GLU A 194 2.89 -29.60 26.89
C GLU A 194 4.10 -29.40 27.81
N PHE A 195 5.31 -29.34 27.24
CA PHE A 195 6.57 -29.28 28.00
C PHE A 195 7.31 -27.93 27.84
N GLY A 196 6.64 -26.93 27.26
CA GLY A 196 7.18 -25.59 26.97
C GLY A 196 7.33 -25.29 25.46
N ASP A 197 7.51 -24.01 25.14
CA ASP A 197 7.45 -23.47 23.78
C ASP A 197 8.35 -24.22 22.79
N PHE A 198 7.72 -24.79 21.75
CA PHE A 198 8.36 -25.51 20.65
C PHE A 198 9.33 -26.64 21.07
N ARG A 199 9.10 -27.23 22.25
CA ARG A 199 9.86 -28.38 22.75
C ARG A 199 9.30 -29.71 22.23
N TYR A 200 9.97 -30.81 22.56
CA TYR A 200 9.51 -32.17 22.30
C TYR A 200 8.01 -32.33 22.60
N ASN A 201 7.30 -33.05 21.73
CA ASN A 201 5.85 -33.25 21.78
C ASN A 201 4.97 -32.01 21.52
N SER A 202 5.56 -30.84 21.24
CA SER A 202 4.78 -29.70 20.75
C SER A 202 4.08 -30.05 19.45
N THR A 203 2.78 -29.81 19.39
CA THR A 203 1.95 -30.11 18.21
C THR A 203 1.46 -28.81 17.59
N CYS A 204 1.73 -28.61 16.30
CA CYS A 204 1.38 -27.41 15.54
C CYS A 204 0.41 -27.76 14.41
N ASN A 205 -0.70 -27.03 14.34
CA ASN A 205 -1.64 -27.07 13.22
C ASN A 205 -1.37 -25.88 12.29
N PHE A 206 -1.25 -26.15 11.01
CA PHE A 206 -0.93 -25.16 9.98
C PHE A 206 -2.18 -24.75 9.21
N THR A 207 -2.26 -23.46 8.92
CA THR A 207 -3.37 -22.81 8.22
C THR A 207 -2.81 -21.76 7.29
N CYS A 208 -3.37 -21.64 6.09
CA CYS A 208 -2.95 -20.66 5.11
C CYS A 208 -3.86 -19.44 5.13
N THR A 209 -3.33 -18.29 4.72
CA THR A 209 -4.16 -17.09 4.48
C THR A 209 -5.13 -17.34 3.34
N ASP A 210 -6.23 -16.57 3.33
CA ASP A 210 -7.21 -16.62 2.25
C ASP A 210 -6.52 -16.53 0.88
N GLY A 211 -6.95 -17.37 -0.05
CA GLY A 211 -6.32 -17.49 -1.37
C GLY A 211 -5.15 -18.47 -1.44
N PHE A 212 -4.77 -19.16 -0.36
CA PHE A 212 -3.75 -20.21 -0.35
C PHE A 212 -4.26 -21.53 0.27
N LEU A 213 -3.97 -22.65 -0.38
CA LEU A 213 -4.21 -24.01 0.05
C LEU A 213 -2.96 -24.55 0.75
N LEU A 214 -3.15 -25.29 1.84
CA LEU A 214 -2.05 -25.98 2.49
C LEU A 214 -1.58 -27.18 1.66
N ASN A 215 -0.31 -27.19 1.24
CA ASN A 215 0.36 -28.30 0.59
C ASN A 215 1.33 -28.98 1.57
N GLY A 216 0.92 -30.14 2.09
CA GLY A 216 1.66 -30.90 3.09
C GLY A 216 0.77 -31.30 4.27
N SER A 217 1.38 -31.70 5.38
CA SER A 217 0.67 -32.16 6.57
C SER A 217 0.01 -30.99 7.31
N LYS A 218 -1.29 -31.12 7.61
CA LYS A 218 -2.08 -30.12 8.37
C LYS A 218 -1.65 -29.99 9.83
N SER A 219 -1.13 -31.07 10.40
CA SER A 219 -0.69 -31.15 11.79
C SER A 219 0.69 -31.80 11.83
N MET A 220 1.61 -31.25 12.63
CA MET A 220 2.92 -31.84 12.86
C MET A 220 3.30 -31.75 14.33
N PHE A 221 4.04 -32.74 14.82
CA PHE A 221 4.64 -32.71 16.15
C PHE A 221 6.17 -32.59 16.09
N CYS A 222 6.77 -32.00 17.13
CA CYS A 222 8.21 -31.96 17.33
C CYS A 222 8.70 -33.29 17.93
N ASN A 223 9.56 -34.00 17.19
CA ASN A 223 10.08 -35.29 17.62
C ASN A 223 11.29 -35.15 18.56
N SER A 224 11.72 -36.27 19.15
CA SER A 224 12.84 -36.29 20.11
C SER A 224 14.21 -35.95 19.50
N SER A 225 14.33 -35.97 18.16
CA SER A 225 15.51 -35.52 17.42
C SER A 225 15.50 -34.02 17.11
N GLY A 226 14.40 -33.34 17.43
CA GLY A 226 14.23 -31.92 17.22
C GLY A 226 13.87 -31.48 15.80
N ASN A 227 13.30 -32.39 15.03
CA ASN A 227 12.69 -32.05 13.76
C ASN A 227 11.18 -32.19 13.86
N TYR A 228 10.48 -31.49 12.97
CA TYR A 228 9.08 -31.80 12.71
C TYR A 228 8.94 -33.24 12.21
N SER A 229 7.85 -33.90 12.59
CA SER A 229 7.46 -35.24 12.12
C SER A 229 7.44 -35.37 10.58
N HIS A 230 7.17 -34.28 9.88
CA HIS A 230 7.15 -34.19 8.43
C HIS A 230 7.91 -32.93 7.99
N ARG A 231 8.10 -32.77 6.68
CA ARG A 231 8.62 -31.52 6.11
C ARG A 231 7.59 -30.40 6.32
N LEU A 232 8.07 -29.19 6.57
CA LEU A 232 7.22 -28.00 6.70
C LEU A 232 6.27 -27.89 5.49
N PRO A 233 4.95 -27.76 5.73
CA PRO A 233 3.99 -27.57 4.65
C PRO A 233 4.16 -26.19 4.03
N ASN A 234 3.77 -26.03 2.77
CA ASN A 234 3.81 -24.74 2.08
C ASN A 234 2.39 -24.30 1.74
N CYS A 235 2.13 -23.00 1.82
CA CYS A 235 0.88 -22.43 1.34
C CYS A 235 1.01 -22.15 -0.16
N ILE A 236 0.25 -22.90 -0.97
CA ILE A 236 0.20 -22.76 -2.43
C ILE A 236 -1.06 -21.99 -2.81
N LEU A 237 -1.03 -21.11 -3.81
CA LEU A 237 -2.21 -20.33 -4.21
C LEU A 237 -3.42 -21.21 -4.62
N ILE A 238 -4.62 -20.90 -4.13
CA ILE A 238 -5.91 -21.57 -4.46
C ILE A 238 -6.36 -21.14 -5.85
N SER A 239 -6.22 -22.02 -6.85
CA SER A 239 -6.80 -21.80 -8.18
C SER A 239 -8.15 -22.51 -8.30
N LEU A 240 -9.24 -21.75 -8.41
CA LEU A 240 -10.58 -22.29 -8.68
C LEU A 240 -10.81 -22.39 -10.19
N LYS A 241 -10.64 -23.58 -10.79
CA LYS A 241 -11.51 -24.02 -11.91
C LYS A 241 -11.83 -25.51 -11.90
N GLN A 242 -13.14 -25.75 -11.83
CA GLN A 242 -13.95 -26.93 -12.17
C GLN A 242 -13.89 -28.17 -11.26
N CYS A 243 -14.77 -28.13 -10.24
CA CYS A 243 -15.65 -29.26 -9.96
C CYS A 243 -16.42 -29.66 -11.23
N CYS A 244 -16.21 -30.90 -11.71
CA CYS A 244 -17.23 -31.78 -12.28
C CYS A 244 -16.63 -33.19 -12.47
N PRO A 245 -17.21 -34.25 -11.88
CA PRO A 245 -16.97 -35.61 -12.35
C PRO A 245 -17.94 -35.89 -13.51
N THR A 246 -17.46 -35.90 -14.75
CA THR A 246 -18.22 -36.48 -15.86
C THR A 246 -17.31 -37.28 -16.79
N SER A 247 -17.19 -38.57 -16.49
CA SER A 247 -17.09 -39.63 -17.50
C SER A 247 -17.38 -40.99 -16.85
N VAL A 248 -18.63 -41.19 -16.42
CA VAL A 248 -19.17 -42.55 -16.27
C VAL A 248 -19.50 -43.02 -17.68
N VAL A 249 -18.68 -43.91 -18.23
CA VAL A 249 -19.02 -44.68 -19.43
C VAL A 249 -19.66 -45.98 -18.96
N PRO A 250 -20.93 -46.29 -19.30
CA PRO A 250 -21.45 -47.62 -19.06
C PRO A 250 -20.89 -48.54 -20.15
N ARG A 251 -19.98 -49.44 -19.79
CA ARG A 251 -19.69 -50.61 -20.62
C ARG A 251 -20.24 -51.85 -19.94
N ALA A 252 -21.10 -52.54 -20.66
CA ALA A 252 -21.67 -53.81 -20.26
C ALA A 252 -20.57 -54.85 -19.99
N GLY A 253 -20.72 -55.59 -18.89
CA GLY A 253 -20.19 -56.94 -18.73
C GLY A 253 -18.92 -57.11 -17.91
N ILE A 254 -19.12 -57.73 -16.72
CA ILE A 254 -18.23 -58.67 -16.01
C ILE A 254 -17.03 -58.05 -15.24
N PHE A 255 -17.02 -58.31 -13.92
CA PHE A 255 -16.02 -57.92 -12.92
C PHE A 255 -14.56 -58.22 -13.35
N PRO A 256 -13.61 -57.33 -12.99
CA PRO A 256 -12.67 -57.69 -11.91
C PRO A 256 -12.43 -56.56 -10.89
N THR A 257 -12.18 -56.97 -9.65
CA THR A 257 -11.58 -56.16 -8.58
C THR A 257 -10.20 -55.64 -9.01
N TYR A 258 -9.94 -54.35 -8.76
CA TYR A 258 -8.58 -53.78 -8.79
C TYR A 258 -8.31 -53.02 -7.50
N VAL A 259 -7.31 -53.48 -6.77
CA VAL A 259 -6.60 -52.73 -5.73
C VAL A 259 -5.70 -51.73 -6.46
N VAL A 260 -5.72 -50.45 -6.06
CA VAL A 260 -4.74 -49.45 -6.51
C VAL A 260 -4.19 -48.73 -5.28
N GLU A 261 -2.87 -48.79 -5.17
CA GLU A 261 -2.00 -48.34 -4.09
C GLU A 261 -2.02 -46.82 -3.87
N GLU A 262 -1.61 -46.40 -2.67
CA GLU A 262 -1.21 -45.04 -2.33
C GLU A 262 -0.08 -44.57 -3.25
N GLY A 263 -0.41 -43.75 -4.25
CA GLY A 263 0.56 -43.20 -5.20
C GLY A 263 0.11 -41.84 -5.72
N GLY A 264 0.59 -40.78 -5.08
CA GLY A 264 0.82 -39.44 -5.64
C GLY A 264 -0.28 -38.82 -6.51
N ARG A 265 -1.15 -37.99 -5.90
CA ARG A 265 -1.81 -36.92 -6.65
C ARG A 265 -0.76 -35.98 -7.19
N GLN A 266 -0.48 -36.06 -8.49
CA GLN A 266 0.18 -35.00 -9.22
C GLN A 266 -0.84 -33.86 -9.38
N LEU A 267 -0.80 -32.90 -8.46
CA LEU A 267 -1.50 -31.62 -8.58
C LEU A 267 -0.80 -30.81 -9.67
N ASP A 268 -1.44 -30.71 -10.84
CA ASP A 268 -1.01 -29.80 -11.90
C ASP A 268 -1.30 -28.35 -11.46
N SER A 269 -0.28 -27.66 -10.96
CA SER A 269 -0.38 -26.33 -10.35
C SER A 269 -0.29 -25.25 -11.42
N THR A 270 -1.41 -24.88 -12.04
CA THR A 270 -1.49 -23.67 -12.84
C THR A 270 -1.76 -22.46 -11.94
N ALA A 271 -0.90 -21.44 -12.02
CA ALA A 271 -0.93 -20.30 -11.10
C ALA A 271 -2.11 -19.36 -11.34
N ILE A 272 -2.67 -18.79 -10.25
CA ILE A 272 -3.71 -17.75 -10.32
C ILE A 272 -3.18 -16.58 -11.15
N THR A 273 -3.84 -16.34 -12.28
CA THR A 273 -3.47 -15.33 -13.25
C THR A 273 -4.74 -14.55 -13.61
N CYS A 274 -4.69 -13.23 -13.43
CA CYS A 274 -5.74 -12.34 -13.88
C CYS A 274 -5.64 -12.10 -15.38
N GLU A 275 -6.72 -11.60 -16.00
CA GLU A 275 -6.69 -11.24 -17.41
C GLU A 275 -5.56 -10.21 -17.68
N PRO A 276 -4.70 -10.44 -18.69
CA PRO A 276 -3.64 -9.50 -19.03
C PRO A 276 -4.20 -8.13 -19.37
N LEU A 277 -3.64 -7.09 -18.75
CA LEU A 277 -4.06 -5.73 -18.99
C LEU A 277 -3.26 -5.09 -20.13
N GLN A 278 -3.84 -4.06 -20.72
CA GLN A 278 -3.14 -3.14 -21.61
C GLN A 278 -3.25 -1.72 -21.07
N SER A 279 -2.27 -0.87 -21.41
CA SER A 279 -2.33 0.55 -21.07
C SER A 279 -3.59 1.20 -21.64
N PRO A 280 -4.31 2.02 -20.86
CA PRO A 280 -5.47 2.73 -21.37
C PRO A 280 -5.03 3.71 -22.49
N PRO A 281 -5.88 3.98 -23.50
CA PRO A 281 -5.61 5.01 -24.48
C PRO A 281 -5.33 6.36 -23.80
N HIS A 282 -4.30 7.08 -24.25
CA HIS A 282 -3.86 8.35 -23.64
C HIS A 282 -3.44 8.23 -22.16
N GLY A 283 -2.98 7.05 -21.75
CA GLY A 283 -2.39 6.80 -20.46
C GLY A 283 -1.36 5.69 -20.50
N TRP A 284 -0.75 5.44 -19.35
CA TRP A 284 0.17 4.34 -19.15
C TRP A 284 -0.14 3.66 -17.82
N MET A 285 0.15 2.37 -17.79
CA MET A 285 0.07 1.56 -16.58
C MET A 285 1.46 1.14 -16.14
N ASN A 286 1.67 1.06 -14.83
CA ASN A 286 2.88 0.48 -14.24
C ASN A 286 2.47 -0.60 -13.26
N CYS A 287 2.94 -1.82 -13.51
CA CYS A 287 2.57 -2.99 -12.75
C CYS A 287 3.78 -3.60 -12.04
N ILE A 288 3.55 -4.04 -10.80
CA ILE A 288 4.50 -4.78 -9.99
C ILE A 288 4.01 -6.23 -9.91
N HIS A 289 4.85 -7.17 -10.31
CA HIS A 289 4.52 -8.59 -10.48
C HIS A 289 5.38 -9.47 -9.57
N GLU A 290 4.99 -9.64 -8.31
CA GLU A 290 5.77 -10.39 -7.32
C GLU A 290 5.92 -11.89 -7.66
N PHE A 291 4.91 -12.47 -8.31
CA PHE A 291 4.83 -13.90 -8.59
C PHE A 291 4.73 -14.23 -10.09
N GLY A 292 5.14 -13.28 -10.94
CA GLY A 292 5.06 -13.34 -12.41
C GLY A 292 3.94 -12.47 -12.99
N ASP A 293 3.98 -12.27 -14.31
CA ASP A 293 3.11 -11.33 -15.03
C ASP A 293 1.62 -11.60 -14.76
N PHE A 294 0.93 -10.55 -14.29
CA PHE A 294 -0.50 -10.54 -13.97
C PHE A 294 -0.97 -11.67 -13.05
N ARG A 295 -0.09 -12.18 -12.18
CA ARG A 295 -0.42 -13.20 -11.18
C ARG A 295 -1.04 -12.59 -9.91
N TYR A 296 -1.55 -13.43 -9.02
CA TYR A 296 -2.04 -13.02 -7.69
C TYR A 296 -1.14 -11.96 -7.05
N ASN A 297 -1.74 -10.96 -6.40
CA ASN A 297 -1.05 -9.82 -5.78
C ASN A 297 -0.34 -8.86 -6.76
N SER A 298 -0.39 -9.11 -8.07
CA SER A 298 0.09 -8.12 -9.05
C SER A 298 -0.68 -6.82 -8.86
N THR A 299 0.02 -5.72 -8.70
CA THR A 299 -0.57 -4.40 -8.47
C THR A 299 -0.23 -3.48 -9.64
N CYS A 300 -1.26 -2.89 -10.26
CA CYS A 300 -1.10 -1.97 -11.38
C CYS A 300 -1.60 -0.57 -10.97
N ASN A 301 -0.80 0.45 -11.26
CA ASN A 301 -1.13 1.86 -11.10
C ASN A 301 -1.28 2.52 -12.47
N PHE A 302 -2.29 3.38 -12.60
CA PHE A 302 -2.61 4.06 -13.84
C PHE A 302 -2.40 5.57 -13.73
N THR A 303 -1.96 6.14 -14.85
CA THR A 303 -1.66 7.56 -15.00
C THR A 303 -1.98 7.97 -16.42
N CYS A 304 -2.64 9.12 -16.56
CA CYS A 304 -2.98 9.68 -17.87
C CYS A 304 -1.88 10.62 -18.37
N THR A 305 -1.80 10.79 -19.68
CA THR A 305 -0.92 11.80 -20.30
C THR A 305 -1.50 13.20 -20.12
N ASP A 306 -0.67 14.23 -20.33
CA ASP A 306 -1.09 15.63 -20.22
C ASP A 306 -2.34 15.93 -21.04
N GLY A 307 -3.27 16.68 -20.44
CA GLY A 307 -4.57 17.03 -21.03
C GLY A 307 -5.64 15.94 -20.91
N PHE A 308 -5.36 14.86 -20.17
CA PHE A 308 -6.33 13.81 -19.85
C PHE A 308 -6.43 13.58 -18.34
N LEU A 309 -7.65 13.35 -17.86
CA LEU A 309 -7.97 13.05 -16.48
C LEU A 309 -8.34 11.57 -16.32
N LEU A 310 -7.83 10.95 -15.25
CA LEU A 310 -8.14 9.56 -14.92
C LEU A 310 -9.58 9.44 -14.40
N ASN A 311 -10.38 8.62 -15.07
CA ASN A 311 -11.74 8.28 -14.67
C ASN A 311 -11.80 6.79 -14.27
N GLY A 312 -11.93 6.54 -12.96
CA GLY A 312 -11.91 5.21 -12.36
C GLY A 312 -10.88 5.13 -11.21
N SER A 313 -10.54 3.91 -10.81
CA SER A 313 -9.55 3.70 -9.76
C SER A 313 -8.13 3.97 -10.26
N LYS A 314 -7.32 4.65 -9.44
CA LYS A 314 -5.89 4.88 -9.71
C LYS A 314 -5.06 3.60 -9.65
N SER A 315 -5.51 2.62 -8.86
CA SER A 315 -4.81 1.37 -8.65
C SER A 315 -5.77 0.18 -8.61
N MET A 316 -5.25 -0.99 -8.96
CA MET A 316 -5.95 -2.27 -8.87
C MET A 316 -4.97 -3.39 -8.58
N PHE A 317 -5.47 -4.47 -8.00
CA PHE A 317 -4.66 -5.65 -7.74
C PHE A 317 -5.39 -6.94 -8.14
N CYS A 318 -4.62 -7.96 -8.49
CA CYS A 318 -5.12 -9.28 -8.81
C CYS A 318 -5.45 -10.03 -7.51
N ASN A 319 -6.73 -10.32 -7.27
CA ASN A 319 -7.20 -10.95 -6.04
C ASN A 319 -7.06 -12.49 -6.07
N SER A 320 -7.39 -13.14 -4.96
CA SER A 320 -7.32 -14.60 -4.81
C SER A 320 -8.32 -15.38 -5.68
N SER A 321 -9.31 -14.71 -6.28
CA SER A 321 -10.25 -15.33 -7.21
C SER A 321 -9.74 -15.35 -8.65
N GLY A 322 -8.60 -14.70 -8.93
CA GLY A 322 -8.11 -14.49 -10.29
C GLY A 322 -8.79 -13.34 -11.01
N ASP A 323 -9.47 -12.45 -10.25
CA ASP A 323 -10.12 -11.26 -10.78
C ASP A 323 -9.38 -10.00 -10.33
N TRP A 324 -9.45 -8.98 -11.19
CA TRP A 324 -9.01 -7.65 -10.83
C TRP A 324 -10.01 -6.98 -9.88
N THR A 325 -9.52 -6.33 -8.83
CA THR A 325 -10.40 -5.69 -7.83
C THR A 325 -11.20 -4.49 -8.33
N GLN A 326 -10.78 -3.89 -9.45
CA GLN A 326 -11.42 -2.74 -10.07
C GLN A 326 -11.41 -2.94 -11.59
N ALA A 327 -12.31 -2.25 -12.30
CA ALA A 327 -12.24 -2.17 -13.76
C ALA A 327 -11.06 -1.28 -14.20
N VAL A 328 -10.52 -1.55 -15.39
CA VAL A 328 -9.47 -0.70 -15.98
C VAL A 328 -10.00 0.73 -16.15
N PRO A 329 -9.32 1.75 -15.61
CA PRO A 329 -9.77 3.13 -15.72
C PRO A 329 -9.62 3.66 -17.14
N THR A 330 -10.36 4.73 -17.45
CA THR A 330 -10.26 5.44 -18.73
C THR A 330 -9.59 6.80 -18.54
N CYS A 331 -8.87 7.27 -19.56
CA CYS A 331 -8.30 8.62 -19.57
C CYS A 331 -9.19 9.50 -20.46
N ALA A 332 -9.94 10.41 -19.84
CA ALA A 332 -10.86 11.31 -20.54
C ALA A 332 -10.17 12.66 -20.78
N ALA A 333 -10.25 13.21 -21.99
CA ALA A 333 -9.70 14.53 -22.28
C ALA A 333 -10.36 15.59 -21.41
N VAL A 334 -9.56 16.53 -20.90
CA VAL A 334 -10.10 17.60 -20.06
C VAL A 334 -10.98 18.54 -20.91
N PRO A 335 -12.16 18.95 -20.41
CA PRO A 335 -13.04 19.85 -21.15
C PRO A 335 -12.62 21.32 -20.96
N CYS A 336 -12.67 22.11 -22.02
CA CYS A 336 -12.69 23.57 -21.94
C CYS A 336 -14.14 24.09 -21.89
N LEU A 337 -14.30 25.37 -21.56
CA LEU A 337 -15.60 26.03 -21.58
C LEU A 337 -16.23 25.91 -22.98
N PRO A 338 -17.46 25.41 -23.11
CA PRO A 338 -18.18 25.41 -24.38
C PRO A 338 -18.30 26.84 -24.93
N LEU A 339 -18.07 27.00 -26.23
CA LEU A 339 -18.13 28.30 -26.90
C LEU A 339 -19.35 28.39 -27.80
N ASP A 340 -19.95 29.59 -27.82
CA ASP A 340 -20.90 30.00 -28.84
C ASP A 340 -20.23 30.98 -29.82
N PRO A 341 -20.68 31.05 -31.08
CA PRO A 341 -20.15 32.03 -32.03
C PRO A 341 -20.33 33.46 -31.50
N PRO A 342 -19.28 34.31 -31.48
CA PRO A 342 -19.41 35.71 -31.13
C PRO A 342 -20.40 36.43 -32.04
N ASP A 343 -21.03 37.50 -31.53
CA ASP A 343 -21.92 38.34 -32.34
C ASP A 343 -21.21 38.80 -33.62
N HIS A 344 -21.89 38.64 -34.76
CA HIS A 344 -21.37 38.94 -36.10
C HIS A 344 -20.11 38.15 -36.50
N ALA A 345 -19.88 36.97 -35.91
CA ALA A 345 -18.82 36.05 -36.29
C ALA A 345 -19.37 34.70 -36.79
N GLN A 346 -18.62 34.07 -37.69
CA GLN A 346 -18.72 32.64 -37.97
C GLN A 346 -17.62 31.92 -37.20
N MET A 347 -17.97 30.79 -36.57
CA MET A 347 -17.07 29.94 -35.82
C MET A 347 -17.04 28.55 -36.44
N ASN A 348 -15.85 28.05 -36.72
CA ASN A 348 -15.63 26.68 -37.20
C ASN A 348 -14.66 25.95 -36.26
N CYS A 349 -15.10 24.87 -35.64
CA CYS A 349 -14.31 24.13 -34.67
C CYS A 349 -13.99 22.71 -35.14
N SER A 350 -12.79 22.24 -34.80
CA SER A 350 -12.34 20.87 -34.98
C SER A 350 -12.13 20.21 -33.62
N HIS A 351 -12.72 19.03 -33.43
CA HIS A 351 -12.71 18.29 -32.16
C HIS A 351 -12.06 16.91 -32.36
N PRO A 352 -10.72 16.80 -32.28
CA PRO A 352 -10.02 15.55 -32.60
C PRO A 352 -10.25 14.44 -31.57
N ILE A 353 -10.61 14.77 -30.33
CA ILE A 353 -10.80 13.82 -29.23
C ILE A 353 -12.26 13.81 -28.75
N SER A 354 -12.74 14.92 -28.19
CA SER A 354 -14.15 15.12 -27.87
C SER A 354 -14.54 16.61 -28.00
N THR A 355 -15.84 16.89 -27.98
CA THR A 355 -16.38 18.23 -28.18
C THR A 355 -15.84 19.21 -27.14
N PHE A 356 -15.24 20.31 -27.59
CA PHE A 356 -14.60 21.35 -26.76
C PHE A 356 -13.61 20.80 -25.70
N SER A 357 -12.87 19.74 -26.03
CA SER A 357 -11.83 19.18 -25.14
C SER A 357 -10.41 19.56 -25.55
N TYR A 358 -9.42 19.15 -24.76
CA TYR A 358 -7.99 19.29 -25.07
C TYR A 358 -7.67 19.04 -26.55
N LYS A 359 -6.87 19.95 -27.15
CA LYS A 359 -6.53 20.02 -28.59
C LYS A 359 -7.67 20.33 -29.55
N SER A 360 -8.86 20.67 -29.06
CA SER A 360 -9.88 21.28 -29.91
C SER A 360 -9.40 22.64 -30.38
N THR A 361 -9.60 22.94 -31.66
CA THR A 361 -9.28 24.25 -32.24
C THR A 361 -10.53 24.89 -32.81
N CYS A 362 -10.66 26.20 -32.65
CA CYS A 362 -11.76 26.98 -33.23
C CYS A 362 -11.20 28.16 -34.01
N GLU A 363 -11.68 28.32 -35.24
CA GLU A 363 -11.37 29.42 -36.13
C GLU A 363 -12.55 30.39 -36.22
N PHE A 364 -12.26 31.69 -36.14
CA PHE A 364 -13.25 32.76 -36.15
C PHE A 364 -13.07 33.68 -37.34
N VAL A 365 -14.19 33.97 -38.03
CA VAL A 365 -14.23 34.90 -39.15
C VAL A 365 -15.36 35.90 -38.92
N CYS A 366 -15.01 37.19 -38.84
CA CYS A 366 -16.01 38.25 -38.70
C CYS A 366 -16.79 38.49 -40.00
N ALA A 367 -18.06 38.83 -39.86
CA ALA A 367 -18.90 39.27 -40.97
C ALA A 367 -18.36 40.58 -41.60
N SER A 368 -18.73 40.84 -42.85
CA SER A 368 -18.34 42.05 -43.56
C SER A 368 -18.71 43.32 -42.78
N GLY A 369 -17.77 44.26 -42.67
CA GLY A 369 -17.95 45.49 -41.89
C GLY A 369 -17.57 45.38 -40.42
N PHE A 370 -17.06 44.22 -40.00
CA PHE A 370 -16.46 43.98 -38.70
C PHE A 370 -15.00 43.53 -38.85
N THR A 371 -14.18 43.81 -37.84
CA THR A 371 -12.80 43.37 -37.71
C THR A 371 -12.66 42.47 -36.49
N LEU A 372 -11.81 41.45 -36.60
CA LEU A 372 -11.52 40.56 -35.48
C LEU A 372 -10.61 41.27 -34.48
N ASN A 373 -11.01 41.30 -33.21
CA ASN A 373 -10.18 41.73 -32.10
C ASN A 373 -9.83 40.51 -31.24
N GLY A 374 -8.60 40.03 -31.39
CA GLY A 374 -8.11 38.80 -30.76
C GLY A 374 -7.46 37.85 -31.77
N SER A 375 -7.27 36.60 -31.38
CA SER A 375 -6.70 35.58 -32.28
C SER A 375 -7.75 35.00 -33.22
N GLN A 376 -7.37 34.76 -34.48
CA GLN A 376 -8.22 34.07 -35.46
C GLN A 376 -8.42 32.60 -35.10
N ILE A 377 -7.43 31.96 -34.49
CA ILE A 377 -7.47 30.54 -34.10
C ILE A 377 -7.11 30.45 -32.61
N ILE A 378 -7.90 29.65 -31.88
CA ILE A 378 -7.66 29.33 -30.46
C ILE A 378 -7.61 27.82 -30.28
N GLU A 379 -6.91 27.35 -29.25
CA GLU A 379 -6.80 25.93 -28.90
C GLU A 379 -7.16 25.68 -27.44
N CYS A 380 -7.88 24.59 -27.17
CA CYS A 380 -8.14 24.13 -25.82
C CYS A 380 -6.90 23.43 -25.24
N THR A 381 -6.37 23.99 -24.16
CA THR A 381 -5.13 23.54 -23.54
C THR A 381 -5.36 22.46 -22.48
N SER A 382 -4.27 21.87 -21.96
CA SER A 382 -4.33 20.86 -20.91
C SER A 382 -4.76 21.42 -19.54
N THR A 383 -4.82 22.75 -19.39
CA THR A 383 -5.23 23.44 -18.16
C THR A 383 -6.71 23.83 -18.16
N THR A 384 -7.52 23.28 -19.07
CA THR A 384 -8.97 23.59 -19.23
C THR A 384 -9.30 24.99 -19.74
N GLU A 385 -8.30 25.68 -20.30
CA GLU A 385 -8.45 27.04 -20.82
C GLU A 385 -8.24 27.09 -22.33
N TRP A 386 -8.97 28.00 -22.99
CA TRP A 386 -8.71 28.38 -24.38
C TRP A 386 -7.55 29.36 -24.44
N ASP A 387 -6.53 29.03 -25.22
CA ASP A 387 -5.37 29.88 -25.44
C ASP A 387 -5.09 30.06 -26.94
N PRO A 388 -5.04 31.30 -27.46
CA PRO A 388 -5.46 32.55 -26.80
C PRO A 388 -6.95 32.56 -26.41
N PRO A 389 -7.42 33.52 -25.57
CA PRO A 389 -8.83 33.59 -25.20
C PRO A 389 -9.74 33.92 -26.41
N PRO A 390 -11.05 33.60 -26.34
CA PRO A 390 -11.98 33.83 -27.45
C PRO A 390 -12.02 35.29 -27.93
N PRO A 391 -11.98 35.54 -29.26
CA PRO A 391 -11.98 36.89 -29.82
C PRO A 391 -13.38 37.52 -29.85
N ALA A 392 -13.43 38.82 -30.13
CA ALA A 392 -14.67 39.55 -30.40
C ALA A 392 -14.63 40.27 -31.76
N CYS A 393 -15.77 40.36 -32.45
CA CYS A 393 -15.87 41.12 -33.69
C CYS A 393 -16.28 42.57 -33.38
N GLN A 394 -15.45 43.52 -33.82
CA GLN A 394 -15.68 44.96 -33.63
C GLN A 394 -16.10 45.60 -34.94
N VAL A 395 -17.14 46.43 -34.91
CA VAL A 395 -17.63 47.12 -36.11
C VAL A 395 -16.62 48.18 -36.58
N PHE A 396 -16.45 48.33 -37.90
CA PHE A 396 -15.69 49.45 -38.45
C PHE A 396 -16.42 50.78 -38.22
N ILE A 397 -15.67 51.81 -37.85
CA ILE A 397 -16.20 53.14 -37.54
C ILE A 397 -15.66 54.13 -38.58
N CYS A 398 -16.58 54.82 -39.26
CA CYS A 398 -16.25 55.89 -40.19
C CYS A 398 -15.93 57.20 -39.46
N THR A 399 -15.28 58.13 -40.16
CA THR A 399 -14.98 59.46 -39.60
C THR A 399 -16.26 60.15 -39.14
N ALA A 400 -16.27 60.63 -37.90
CA ALA A 400 -17.43 61.31 -37.34
C ALA A 400 -17.76 62.56 -38.16
N LEU A 401 -19.01 62.68 -38.57
CA LEU A 401 -19.51 63.81 -39.35
C LEU A 401 -20.30 64.75 -38.43
N SER A 402 -20.24 66.04 -38.72
CA SER A 402 -20.93 67.07 -37.94
C SER A 402 -21.76 68.00 -38.82
N ASN A 403 -22.86 68.48 -38.25
CA ASN A 403 -23.68 69.53 -38.84
C ASN A 403 -22.87 70.83 -38.98
N SER A 404 -22.94 71.48 -40.14
CA SER A 404 -22.26 72.75 -40.40
C SER A 404 -23.04 73.57 -41.43
N LYS A 405 -23.70 74.65 -40.99
CA LYS A 405 -24.48 75.52 -41.88
C LYS A 405 -23.59 76.08 -43.01
N PRO A 406 -24.06 76.14 -44.28
CA PRO A 406 -25.44 75.91 -44.74
C PRO A 406 -25.83 74.45 -44.98
N ARG A 407 -24.99 73.46 -44.63
CA ARG A 407 -25.27 72.02 -44.77
C ARG A 407 -25.90 71.45 -43.50
N THR A 408 -26.99 70.70 -43.67
CA THR A 408 -27.66 69.95 -42.60
C THR A 408 -27.57 68.46 -42.90
N MET A 409 -27.53 67.64 -41.86
CA MET A 409 -27.44 66.18 -41.97
C MET A 409 -28.35 65.47 -40.98
N ASN A 410 -28.97 64.38 -41.45
CA ASN A 410 -29.76 63.45 -40.66
C ASN A 410 -29.19 62.04 -40.86
N CYS A 411 -28.83 61.34 -39.78
CA CYS A 411 -28.21 60.03 -39.85
C CYS A 411 -29.03 58.93 -39.18
N PHE A 412 -28.91 57.71 -39.72
CA PHE A 412 -29.39 56.46 -39.14
C PHE A 412 -28.19 55.55 -38.85
N HIS A 413 -28.15 54.96 -37.65
CA HIS A 413 -26.98 54.25 -37.11
C HIS A 413 -27.37 52.85 -36.59
N PRO A 414 -27.47 51.84 -37.47
CA PRO A 414 -27.94 50.51 -37.08
C PRO A 414 -27.00 49.78 -36.12
N ASN A 415 -25.69 49.99 -36.22
CA ASN A 415 -24.66 49.30 -35.44
C ASN A 415 -23.87 50.23 -34.49
N GLY A 416 -24.44 51.39 -34.17
CA GLY A 416 -23.78 52.44 -33.37
C GLY A 416 -23.32 53.65 -34.20
N GLY A 417 -22.95 54.75 -33.52
CA GLY A 417 -22.69 56.04 -34.17
C GLY A 417 -21.60 55.98 -35.24
N PHE A 418 -21.95 56.39 -36.46
CA PHE A 418 -21.06 56.41 -37.64
C PHE A 418 -20.37 55.07 -37.95
N SER A 419 -20.93 53.94 -37.50
CA SER A 419 -20.42 52.59 -37.76
C SER A 419 -20.85 52.04 -39.13
N TYR A 420 -20.27 50.93 -39.57
CA TYR A 420 -20.67 50.22 -40.80
C TYR A 420 -22.19 50.08 -40.94
N GLY A 421 -22.70 50.43 -42.13
CA GLY A 421 -24.14 50.47 -42.42
C GLY A 421 -24.84 51.77 -42.00
N SER A 422 -24.14 52.71 -41.35
CA SER A 422 -24.68 54.04 -41.08
C SER A 422 -24.97 54.78 -42.38
N GLU A 423 -26.12 55.45 -42.44
CA GLU A 423 -26.55 56.24 -43.59
C GLU A 423 -26.84 57.67 -43.15
N CYS A 424 -26.16 58.64 -43.75
CA CYS A 424 -26.33 60.07 -43.46
C CYS A 424 -26.81 60.80 -44.70
N ARG A 425 -28.01 61.38 -44.63
CA ARG A 425 -28.60 62.19 -45.68
C ARG A 425 -28.32 63.67 -45.44
N PHE A 426 -27.90 64.36 -46.50
CA PHE A 426 -27.53 65.77 -46.51
C PHE A 426 -28.54 66.61 -47.28
N ASP A 427 -28.86 67.77 -46.71
CA ASP A 427 -29.70 68.78 -47.31
C ASP A 427 -29.07 70.17 -47.08
N CYS A 428 -29.31 71.11 -47.99
CA CYS A 428 -28.85 72.51 -47.83
C CYS A 428 -29.98 73.39 -47.30
N THR A 429 -29.61 74.39 -46.49
CA THR A 429 -30.56 75.44 -46.08
C THR A 429 -31.01 76.27 -47.30
N GLU A 430 -32.14 76.97 -47.15
CA GLU A 430 -32.74 77.78 -48.21
C GLU A 430 -31.73 78.71 -48.92
N GLY A 431 -31.80 78.78 -50.25
CA GLY A 431 -30.91 79.59 -51.09
C GLY A 431 -29.62 78.89 -51.53
N PHE A 432 -29.38 77.66 -51.10
CA PHE A 432 -28.22 76.85 -51.47
C PHE A 432 -28.64 75.53 -52.14
N VAL A 433 -27.83 75.06 -53.08
CA VAL A 433 -28.02 73.78 -53.78
C VAL A 433 -26.88 72.84 -53.39
N LEU A 434 -27.23 71.58 -53.13
CA LEU A 434 -26.27 70.54 -52.76
C LEU A 434 -25.42 70.15 -53.98
N LYS A 435 -24.11 70.11 -53.79
CA LYS A 435 -23.13 69.64 -54.76
C LYS A 435 -22.40 68.42 -54.20
N GLY A 436 -22.54 67.29 -54.90
CA GLY A 436 -22.05 65.98 -54.48
C GLY A 436 -23.22 65.02 -54.24
N THR A 437 -22.93 63.92 -53.55
CA THR A 437 -23.92 62.89 -53.20
C THR A 437 -24.81 63.33 -52.03
N SER A 438 -26.13 63.10 -52.16
CA SER A 438 -27.11 63.46 -51.12
C SER A 438 -27.10 62.54 -49.91
N THR A 439 -26.50 61.36 -50.05
CA THR A 439 -26.48 60.33 -49.01
C THR A 439 -25.08 59.72 -48.98
N LEU A 440 -24.50 59.65 -47.78
CA LEU A 440 -23.26 58.92 -47.53
C LEU A 440 -23.58 57.66 -46.72
N THR A 441 -23.00 56.54 -47.12
CA THR A 441 -23.08 55.27 -46.38
C THR A 441 -21.70 54.88 -45.86
N CYS A 442 -21.63 54.42 -44.61
CA CYS A 442 -20.39 53.89 -44.04
C CYS A 442 -20.19 52.47 -44.56
N ILE A 443 -19.18 52.28 -45.42
CA ILE A 443 -18.92 51.00 -46.11
C ILE A 443 -18.02 50.09 -45.27
N SER A 444 -17.89 48.84 -45.69
CA SER A 444 -17.24 47.76 -44.91
C SER A 444 -15.74 47.93 -44.68
N SER A 445 -15.13 48.95 -45.27
CA SER A 445 -13.73 49.33 -45.07
C SER A 445 -13.53 50.41 -44.00
N GLY A 446 -14.60 50.90 -43.38
CA GLY A 446 -14.54 51.99 -42.39
C GLY A 446 -14.41 53.39 -43.03
N TYR A 447 -14.71 53.52 -44.32
CA TYR A 447 -14.76 54.81 -45.02
C TYR A 447 -16.20 55.14 -45.44
N TRP A 448 -16.47 56.43 -45.67
CA TRP A 448 -17.72 56.85 -46.29
C TRP A 448 -17.70 56.52 -47.79
N SER A 449 -18.86 56.22 -48.36
CA SER A 449 -19.05 55.88 -49.78
C SER A 449 -18.58 56.97 -50.75
N ASP A 450 -18.54 58.22 -50.29
CA ASP A 450 -18.10 59.39 -51.05
C ASP A 450 -17.61 60.48 -50.08
N SER A 451 -17.03 61.55 -50.63
CA SER A 451 -16.64 62.76 -49.94
C SER A 451 -17.86 63.58 -49.47
N VAL A 452 -17.68 64.34 -48.39
CA VAL A 452 -18.75 65.16 -47.81
C VAL A 452 -19.22 66.25 -48.80
N PRO A 453 -20.52 66.32 -49.16
CA PRO A 453 -21.01 67.26 -50.17
C PRO A 453 -20.91 68.72 -49.71
N SER A 454 -20.78 69.65 -50.65
CA SER A 454 -20.80 71.09 -50.39
C SER A 454 -22.16 71.72 -50.74
N CYS A 455 -22.46 72.87 -50.15
CA CYS A 455 -23.65 73.64 -50.49
C CYS A 455 -23.20 74.92 -51.20
N GLU A 456 -23.61 75.10 -52.45
CA GLU A 456 -23.28 76.28 -53.26
C GLU A 456 -24.48 77.22 -53.34
N GLY A 457 -24.26 78.52 -53.13
CA GLY A 457 -25.32 79.53 -53.19
C GLY A 457 -25.93 79.60 -54.58
N GLN A 458 -27.26 79.48 -54.66
CA GLN A 458 -27.98 79.59 -55.92
C GLN A 458 -28.31 81.06 -56.21
N MET A 459 -27.99 81.53 -57.42
CA MET A 459 -28.46 82.82 -57.90
C MET A 459 -29.96 82.75 -58.18
N LEU A 460 -30.77 83.31 -57.29
CA LEU A 460 -32.21 83.47 -57.52
C LEU A 460 -32.41 84.75 -58.34
N CYS A 461 -32.72 84.57 -59.63
CA CYS A 461 -33.04 85.68 -60.52
C CYS A 461 -34.55 85.81 -60.71
N ARG A 462 -35.17 86.86 -60.17
CA ARG A 462 -36.58 87.15 -60.36
C ARG A 462 -36.78 88.03 -61.59
N ARG A 463 -37.67 87.61 -62.50
CA ARG A 463 -38.07 88.40 -63.67
C ARG A 463 -38.93 89.57 -63.20
N SER A 464 -38.45 90.79 -63.43
CA SER A 464 -39.16 92.03 -63.09
C SER A 464 -39.42 92.86 -64.35
N TYR A 465 -40.41 93.74 -64.28
CA TYR A 465 -40.84 94.57 -65.42
C TYR A 465 -40.83 96.04 -65.00
N VAL A 466 -40.07 96.87 -65.72
CA VAL A 466 -40.13 98.33 -65.56
C VAL A 466 -41.01 98.88 -66.67
N ARG A 467 -42.01 99.69 -66.30
CA ARG A 467 -42.80 100.46 -67.26
C ARG A 467 -42.09 101.79 -67.49
N VAL A 468 -41.61 102.01 -68.71
CA VAL A 468 -41.09 103.33 -69.12
C VAL A 468 -42.17 104.01 -69.97
N GLN A 469 -42.64 105.18 -69.52
CA GLN A 469 -43.54 106.02 -70.29
C GLN A 469 -42.72 107.15 -70.94
N HIS A 470 -42.75 107.23 -72.27
CA HIS A 470 -42.22 108.37 -73.00
C HIS A 470 -43.39 109.27 -73.38
N SER A 471 -43.40 110.51 -72.91
CA SER A 471 -44.34 111.54 -73.37
C SER A 471 -43.75 112.24 -74.59
N ALA A 472 -44.28 111.92 -75.77
CA ALA A 472 -44.09 112.73 -76.98
C ALA A 472 -45.35 113.61 -77.18
N PRO A 473 -45.20 114.88 -77.61
CA PRO A 473 -46.34 115.74 -77.90
C PRO A 473 -47.12 115.28 -79.14
N PRO A 474 -48.42 115.61 -79.25
CA PRO A 474 -49.33 115.09 -80.28
C PRO A 474 -48.94 115.54 -81.70
N PRO A 475 -49.29 114.78 -82.76
CA PRO A 475 -50.35 113.78 -82.79
C PRO A 475 -49.83 112.33 -82.83
N SER A 476 -50.46 111.49 -82.00
CA SER A 476 -50.60 110.04 -82.11
C SER A 476 -49.52 109.08 -81.53
N TYR A 477 -50.04 108.18 -80.68
CA TYR A 477 -49.52 106.91 -80.14
C TYR A 477 -48.63 106.91 -78.87
N ILE A 478 -49.20 106.42 -77.75
CA ILE A 478 -48.45 105.99 -76.56
C ILE A 478 -47.92 104.58 -76.82
N PHE A 479 -46.61 104.44 -77.07
CA PHE A 479 -45.96 103.13 -77.07
C PHE A 479 -45.66 102.70 -75.62
N LYS A 480 -46.44 101.76 -75.08
CA LYS A 480 -46.08 101.05 -73.84
C LYS A 480 -45.11 99.93 -74.20
N LYS A 481 -43.81 100.15 -74.01
CA LYS A 481 -42.79 99.10 -74.17
C LYS A 481 -42.48 98.50 -72.81
N THR A 482 -42.92 97.26 -72.58
CA THR A 482 -42.55 96.49 -71.39
C THR A 482 -41.25 95.78 -71.69
N MET A 483 -40.14 96.21 -71.08
CA MET A 483 -38.84 95.56 -71.24
C MET A 483 -38.63 94.62 -70.04
N PRO A 484 -38.46 93.30 -70.23
CA PRO A 484 -38.12 92.41 -69.14
C PRO A 484 -36.67 92.63 -68.71
N TYR A 485 -36.41 92.67 -67.40
CA TYR A 485 -35.07 92.62 -66.83
C TYR A 485 -35.02 91.61 -65.66
N LEU A 486 -33.85 91.03 -65.42
CA LEU A 486 -33.63 90.10 -64.30
C LEU A 486 -33.00 90.84 -63.13
N ILE A 487 -33.52 90.63 -61.92
CA ILE A 487 -32.87 90.99 -60.66
C ILE A 487 -32.33 89.69 -60.06
N CYS A 488 -31.01 89.53 -59.99
CA CYS A 488 -30.34 88.37 -59.41
C CYS A 488 -29.80 88.71 -58.02
N GLN A 489 -30.09 87.88 -57.02
CA GLN A 489 -29.49 87.95 -55.68
C GLN A 489 -28.51 86.77 -55.50
N HIS A 490 -27.31 87.06 -55.00
CA HIS A 490 -26.31 86.05 -54.67
C HIS A 490 -26.37 85.77 -53.16
N PHE A 491 -26.64 84.53 -52.78
CA PHE A 491 -26.49 84.11 -51.39
C PHE A 491 -25.01 83.80 -51.16
N SER A 492 -24.27 84.80 -50.67
CA SER A 492 -22.92 84.64 -50.13
C SER A 492 -23.02 84.51 -48.61
N ASP A 493 -22.20 83.65 -48.03
CA ASP A 493 -22.20 83.26 -46.62
C ASP A 493 -22.67 84.35 -45.64
N GLY A 494 -23.88 84.17 -45.12
CA GLY A 494 -24.35 84.75 -43.86
C GLY A 494 -24.17 86.26 -43.65
N ASN A 495 -24.93 87.10 -44.36
CA ASN A 495 -25.42 88.35 -43.76
C ASN A 495 -26.67 88.92 -44.49
N PRO A 496 -27.83 89.14 -43.82
CA PRO A 496 -28.98 89.83 -44.41
C PRO A 496 -28.80 91.35 -44.40
N PHE A 497 -29.17 91.98 -45.53
CA PHE A 497 -29.17 93.44 -45.79
C PHE A 497 -29.71 94.32 -44.64
N ASN A 498 -29.08 95.49 -44.42
CA ASN A 498 -29.76 96.78 -44.18
C ASN A 498 -28.77 97.97 -44.05
N GLN A 499 -28.72 98.88 -45.04
CA GLN A 499 -29.00 100.31 -44.85
C GLN A 499 -28.86 101.12 -46.17
N PRO A 500 -29.76 102.10 -46.42
CA PRO A 500 -29.68 103.06 -47.51
C PRO A 500 -28.91 104.34 -47.10
N GLU A 501 -28.48 105.10 -48.13
CA GLU A 501 -27.88 106.45 -48.08
C GLU A 501 -26.42 106.55 -47.58
N LYS A 502 -25.50 107.32 -48.18
CA LYS A 502 -25.65 108.57 -48.94
C LYS A 502 -24.78 108.61 -50.19
N LYS A 503 -25.35 109.23 -51.21
CA LYS A 503 -24.68 109.80 -52.38
C LYS A 503 -23.39 110.52 -52.00
N ASN A 504 -22.33 110.27 -52.76
CA ASN A 504 -21.66 111.40 -53.40
C ASN A 504 -21.29 111.07 -54.84
N ASN A 505 -21.63 112.02 -55.70
CA ASN A 505 -21.55 112.00 -57.15
C ASN A 505 -20.25 111.40 -57.69
N LYS A 506 -20.38 110.42 -58.59
CA LYS A 506 -19.78 110.43 -59.94
C LYS A 506 -20.06 109.10 -60.63
N GLY A 507 -20.48 109.18 -61.89
CA GLY A 507 -20.39 108.05 -62.81
C GLY A 507 -21.65 107.19 -62.89
N TYR A 508 -22.61 107.68 -63.66
CA TYR A 508 -23.34 106.84 -64.61
C TYR A 508 -22.43 105.71 -65.16
N ASN A 509 -22.99 104.51 -65.33
CA ASN A 509 -22.39 103.33 -65.98
C ASN A 509 -21.44 102.45 -65.14
N ARG A 510 -22.03 101.57 -64.31
CA ARG A 510 -21.53 100.18 -64.15
C ARG A 510 -22.55 99.18 -63.59
N ALA A 511 -23.84 99.38 -63.89
CA ALA A 511 -24.91 98.41 -63.62
C ALA A 511 -25.78 98.20 -64.87
N LEU A 512 -25.13 98.01 -66.02
CA LEU A 512 -25.77 97.57 -67.26
C LEU A 512 -24.70 96.92 -68.16
N LYS A 513 -24.30 95.68 -67.87
CA LYS A 513 -23.50 94.86 -68.78
C LYS A 513 -23.81 93.39 -68.58
N LEU A 514 -24.93 92.97 -69.17
CA LEU A 514 -25.16 91.64 -69.73
C LEU A 514 -26.47 91.74 -70.55
N LEU A 515 -26.37 92.48 -71.65
CA LEU A 515 -27.27 92.33 -72.79
C LEU A 515 -26.91 90.98 -73.44
N ILE A 516 -27.65 89.93 -73.11
CA ILE A 516 -27.66 88.73 -73.95
C ILE A 516 -28.61 89.04 -75.10
N MET A 517 -28.03 89.28 -76.28
CA MET A 517 -28.77 89.39 -77.54
C MET A 517 -29.49 88.07 -77.80
N TYR A 518 -30.82 88.11 -77.87
CA TYR A 518 -31.62 87.11 -78.56
C TYR A 518 -32.53 87.86 -79.54
N LYS A 519 -32.33 87.53 -80.82
CA LYS A 519 -32.85 88.11 -82.08
C LYS A 519 -32.20 89.39 -82.57
#